data_AF-A0A924P1Z0-F1
#
_entry.id   AF-A0A924P1Z0-F1
#
_cell.length_a   1.000
_cell.length_b   1.000
_cell.length_c   1.000
_cell.angle_alpha   90.00
_cell.angle_beta   90.00
_cell.angle_gamma   90.00
#
_symmetry.space_group_name_H-M   'P 1'
#
loop_
_entity.id
_entity.type
_entity.pdbx_description
1 polymer ?
#
loop_
_entity_poly.entity_id
_entity_poly.type
_entity_poly.pdbx_seq_one_letter_code
_entity_poly.pdbx_strand_id
1 'polypeptide(L)' 'MNNVFAKAAEERLGGWVVKFKGIKIFFNTFDENGKRVKEISVGGKALAPDKAYNICAC' A
#
# COMPACT_ATOMS: atom_id res chain seq x y z
N MET A 1 5.91 -16.61 -0.96
CA MET A 1 5.20 -15.68 -1.88
C MET A 1 5.89 -14.33 -1.76
N ASN A 2 6.73 -13.96 -2.73
CA ASN A 2 7.66 -12.84 -2.57
C ASN A 2 7.14 -11.60 -3.30
N ASN A 3 6.72 -10.57 -2.56
CA ASN A 3 6.04 -9.40 -3.11
C ASN A 3 7.00 -8.42 -3.83
N VAL A 4 6.43 -7.47 -4.59
CA VAL A 4 7.14 -6.40 -5.35
C VAL A 4 8.16 -5.60 -4.56
N PHE A 5 8.19 -5.69 -3.24
CA PHE A 5 9.15 -4.99 -2.42
C PHE A 5 10.17 -5.89 -1.70
N ALA A 6 10.45 -7.09 -2.22
CA ALA A 6 11.63 -7.84 -1.79
C ALA A 6 12.94 -7.03 -1.98
N LYS A 7 13.90 -7.24 -1.07
CA LYS A 7 15.17 -6.49 -1.03
C LYS A 7 16.07 -6.89 -2.20
N ALA A 8 16.19 -8.20 -2.46
CA ALA A 8 16.80 -8.72 -3.69
C ALA A 8 15.83 -8.54 -4.87
N ALA A 9 16.36 -8.06 -6.01
CA ALA A 9 15.54 -7.82 -7.20
C ALA A 9 14.96 -9.12 -7.77
N GLU A 10 15.70 -10.25 -7.65
CA GLU A 10 15.25 -11.58 -8.09
C GLU A 10 14.11 -12.16 -7.23
N GLU A 11 13.95 -11.67 -6.01
CA GLU A 11 12.86 -12.07 -5.12
C GLU A 11 11.60 -11.21 -5.34
N ARG A 12 11.61 -10.21 -6.23
CA ARG A 12 10.41 -9.41 -6.53
C ARG A 12 9.49 -10.16 -7.49
N LEU A 13 8.96 -11.30 -7.03
CA LEU A 13 7.92 -12.05 -7.75
C LEU A 13 6.56 -11.33 -7.65
N GLY A 14 6.41 -10.23 -8.40
CA GLY A 14 5.12 -9.79 -8.93
C GLY A 14 3.96 -9.66 -7.94
N GLY A 15 4.12 -8.92 -6.85
CA GLY A 15 2.99 -8.46 -6.04
C GLY A 15 2.17 -7.38 -6.76
N TRP A 16 0.85 -7.54 -6.83
CA TRP A 16 -0.06 -6.52 -7.36
C TRP A 16 -0.54 -5.62 -6.21
N VAL A 17 -0.34 -4.30 -6.33
CA VAL A 17 -0.96 -3.32 -5.43
C VAL A 17 -2.30 -2.90 -6.03
N VAL A 18 -3.39 -3.19 -5.35
CA VAL A 18 -4.73 -2.79 -5.79
C VAL A 18 -4.88 -1.29 -5.63
N LYS A 19 -5.21 -0.61 -6.73
CA LYS A 19 -5.48 0.83 -6.75
C LYS A 19 -6.97 1.05 -6.50
N PHE A 20 -7.29 1.62 -5.34
CA PHE A 20 -8.66 2.06 -5.05
C PHE A 20 -8.85 3.52 -5.45
N LYS A 21 -9.97 3.82 -6.12
CA LYS A 21 -10.33 5.19 -6.48
C LYS A 21 -10.53 6.03 -5.21
N GLY A 22 -9.87 7.17 -5.13
CA GLY A 22 -9.97 8.09 -4.00
C GLY A 22 -9.03 7.77 -2.83
N ILE A 23 -8.21 6.73 -2.93
CA ILE A 23 -7.13 6.45 -1.97
C ILE A 23 -5.79 6.84 -2.60
N LYS A 24 -4.98 7.60 -1.89
CA LYS A 24 -3.58 7.89 -2.24
C LYS A 24 -2.68 7.32 -1.15
N ILE A 25 -1.64 6.61 -1.57
CA ILE A 25 -0.69 5.95 -0.67
C ILE A 25 0.71 6.38 -1.07
N PHE A 26 1.46 6.91 -0.11
CA PHE A 26 2.90 7.12 -0.24
C PHE A 26 3.62 5.94 0.41
N PHE A 27 4.48 5.27 -0.35
CA PHE A 27 5.25 4.16 0.16
C PHE A 27 6.69 4.19 -0.34
N ASN A 28 7.59 3.66 0.48
CA ASN A 28 8.98 3.44 0.15
C ASN A 28 9.24 1.94 -0.03
N THR A 29 9.67 1.53 -1.22
CA THR A 29 9.97 0.14 -1.56
C THR A 29 11.21 -0.41 -0.85
N PHE A 30 12.13 0.47 -0.46
CA PHE A 30 13.40 0.10 0.15
C PHE A 30 13.30 -0.09 1.68
N ASP A 31 12.20 0.34 2.28
CA ASP A 31 11.94 0.14 3.70
C ASP A 31 11.65 -1.34 4.03
N GLU A 32 11.84 -1.67 5.31
CA GLU A 32 11.56 -2.99 5.85
C GLU A 32 10.09 -3.39 5.62
N ASN A 33 9.84 -4.70 5.49
CA ASN A 33 8.49 -5.21 5.35
C ASN A 33 7.63 -4.78 6.55
N GLY A 34 6.44 -4.25 6.28
CA GLY A 34 5.57 -3.64 7.30
C GLY A 34 5.78 -2.14 7.56
N LYS A 35 6.90 -1.54 7.13
CA LYS A 35 7.19 -0.09 7.28
C LYS A 35 7.21 0.70 5.98
N ARG A 36 6.78 0.05 4.89
CA ARG A 36 6.85 0.60 3.53
C ARG A 36 5.84 1.68 3.30
N VAL A 37 4.62 1.53 3.81
CA VAL A 37 3.60 2.56 3.71
C VAL A 37 3.92 3.67 4.70
N LYS A 38 4.12 4.89 4.19
CA LYS A 38 4.46 6.07 4.99
C LYS A 38 3.24 6.92 5.27
N GLU A 39 2.38 7.12 4.27
CA GLU A 39 1.19 7.94 4.42
C GLU A 39 0.05 7.36 3.58
N ILE A 40 -1.16 7.43 4.13
CA ILE A 40 -2.40 7.05 3.46
C ILE A 40 -3.37 8.22 3.58
N SER A 41 -3.92 8.65 2.45
CA SER A 41 -5.04 9.59 2.42
C SER A 41 -6.23 9.01 1.65
N VAL A 42 -7.42 9.21 2.20
CA VAL A 42 -8.70 8.77 1.63
C VAL A 42 -9.56 10.01 1.40
N GLY A 43 -9.92 10.28 0.15
CA GLY A 43 -10.68 11.47 -0.23
C GLY A 43 -9.97 12.78 0.10
N GLY A 44 -8.63 12.79 0.09
CA GLY A 44 -7.81 13.97 0.42
C GLY A 44 -7.63 14.24 1.92
N LYS A 45 -8.12 13.36 2.79
CA LYS A 45 -7.91 13.43 4.25
C LYS A 45 -7.02 12.29 4.71
N ALA A 46 -6.23 12.51 5.76
CA ALA A 46 -5.44 11.44 6.38
C ALA A 46 -6.36 10.28 6.81
N LEU A 47 -5.85 9.05 6.69
CA LEU A 47 -6.54 7.86 7.17
C LEU A 47 -6.78 7.97 8.68
N ALA A 48 -8.03 7.74 9.12
CA ALA A 48 -8.38 7.65 10.53
C ALA A 48 -8.49 6.16 10.92
N PRO A 49 -7.68 5.67 11.87
CA PRO A 49 -7.61 4.24 12.19
C PRO A 49 -8.90 3.70 12.84
N ASP A 50 -9.61 4.57 13.57
CA ASP A 50 -10.87 4.30 14.26
C ASP A 50 -12.11 4.46 13.35
N LYS A 51 -11.93 4.80 12.06
CA LYS A 51 -13.02 5.02 11.12
C LYS A 51 -13.25 3.81 10.21
N ALA A 52 -14.50 3.40 10.07
CA ALA A 52 -14.92 2.43 9.06
C ALA A 52 -14.99 3.09 7.67
N TYR A 53 -14.42 2.43 6.66
CA TYR A 53 -14.44 2.87 5.25
C TYR A 53 -15.12 1.81 4.38
N ASN A 54 -15.97 2.25 3.45
CA ASN A 54 -16.55 1.39 2.45
C ASN A 54 -15.62 1.30 1.24
N ILE A 55 -15.27 0.08 0.85
CA ILE A 55 -14.41 -0.21 -0.30
C ILE A 55 -15.26 -1.00 -1.30
N CYS A 56 -15.15 -0.65 -2.58
CA CYS A 56 -15.73 -1.41 -3.66
C CYS A 56 -14.60 -2.02 -4.50
N ALA A 57 -14.63 -3.34 -4.68
CA ALA A 57 -13.67 -4.12 -5.46
C ALA A 57 -14.45 -5.13 -6.32
N CYS A 58 -14.00 -5.34 -7.56
CA CYS A 58 -14.49 -6.35 -8.50
C CYS A 58 -13.30 -7.24 -8.88
#